data_AF-A0A4Q9PFB3-F1
#
_entry.id   AF-A0A4Q9PFB3-F1
#
_cell.length_a   1.000
_cell.length_b   1.000
_cell.length_c   1.000
_cell.angle_alpha   90.00
_cell.angle_beta   90.00
_cell.angle_gamma   90.00
#
_symmetry.space_group_name_H-M   'P 1'
#
loop_
_entity.id
_entity.type
_entity.pdbx_description
1 polymer ?
#
loop_
_entity_poly.entity_id
_entity_poly.type
_entity_poly.pdbx_seq_one_letter_code
_entity_poly.pdbx_strand_id
1 'polypeptide(L)'
;MGDWNFVEEAIDRSPMHEDDNRIKDAFRVLKHKYNLIDGWRMNNDEDIGFTFSARDTNSLSRIDRIYAAKNAYLYTVDWKIQATGKISDHEMVTADILKKGLPYIGNGMKTFPIDILQYQPFVKESAIEIYIQQKAMVRNEAGSQTIWNNLQASVMELANKHRKQRLKDLDKKYNSQKNELANRLRALNEQTINNVEQKNRKIKEAMDKVNKTRKERLEAMGLRTKARFELNTESMTRYWFRTKGELPGMKHKRSPQATPGPETILGLFNKDGVLVTETRAMKDIASKYHEELQSEQKWNGEREAATNTLLNDVKVKLSEDEQDLLCGEISQQEVRARLNESENGKSPGITGIQYEFWKFWEKKRIEFSSQKREATNDYERAIQNINPPAMMAI
;
A
#
# COMPACT_ATOMS: atom_id res chain seq x y z
N MET A 1 24.66 8.30 -7.86
CA MET A 1 23.54 9.16 -7.42
C MET A 1 24.08 10.07 -6.35
N GLY A 2 23.79 11.36 -6.41
CA GLY A 2 24.17 12.30 -5.37
C GLY A 2 23.95 13.74 -5.78
N ASP A 3 24.28 14.63 -4.85
CA ASP A 3 24.43 16.06 -5.09
C ASP A 3 25.81 16.33 -5.69
N TRP A 4 25.83 16.97 -6.86
CA TRP A 4 27.03 17.27 -7.62
C TRP A 4 27.49 18.71 -7.47
N ASN A 5 26.70 19.60 -6.85
CA ASN A 5 27.00 21.03 -6.69
C ASN A 5 27.27 21.84 -7.97
N PHE A 6 26.93 21.32 -9.16
CA PHE A 6 26.98 22.06 -10.43
C PHE A 6 25.89 21.56 -11.40
N VAL A 7 25.54 22.37 -12.40
CA VAL A 7 24.60 22.02 -13.47
C VAL A 7 25.33 21.71 -14.78
N GLU A 8 24.82 20.75 -15.56
CA GLU A 8 25.43 20.41 -16.85
C GLU A 8 25.05 21.40 -17.97
N GLU A 9 23.86 22.00 -17.89
CA GLU A 9 23.29 22.90 -18.89
C GLU A 9 22.68 24.14 -18.21
N ALA A 10 22.71 25.31 -18.85
CA ALA A 10 22.12 26.52 -18.27
C ALA A 10 20.62 26.41 -17.94
N ILE A 11 19.86 25.57 -18.66
CA ILE A 11 18.42 25.33 -18.41
C ILE A 11 18.16 24.70 -17.03
N ASP A 12 19.15 24.02 -16.47
CA ASP A 12 19.09 23.41 -15.15
C ASP A 12 19.24 24.41 -14.00
N ARG A 13 19.33 25.71 -14.29
CA ARG A 13 19.55 26.77 -13.31
C ARG A 13 18.65 27.98 -13.55
N SER A 14 18.18 28.60 -12.47
CA SER A 14 17.49 29.90 -12.49
C SER A 14 18.11 30.84 -11.45
N PRO A 15 18.64 32.03 -11.83
CA PRO A 15 18.76 32.55 -13.20
C PRO A 15 19.63 31.66 -14.10
N MET A 16 19.29 31.57 -15.38
CA MET A 16 20.04 30.76 -16.35
C MET A 16 21.45 31.34 -16.53
N HIS A 17 22.44 30.53 -16.17
CA HIS A 17 23.84 30.78 -16.50
C HIS A 17 24.59 29.44 -16.50
N GLU A 18 25.73 29.40 -17.17
CA GLU A 18 26.62 28.24 -17.19
C GLU A 18 27.45 28.17 -15.91
N ASP A 19 27.81 26.95 -15.49
CA ASP A 19 28.81 26.71 -14.45
C ASP A 19 30.23 26.63 -15.05
N ASP A 20 31.24 26.51 -14.18
CA ASP A 20 32.66 26.44 -14.57
C ASP A 20 32.92 25.32 -15.60
N ASN A 21 33.34 25.72 -16.81
CA ASN A 21 33.64 24.80 -17.91
C ASN A 21 34.69 23.75 -17.55
N ARG A 22 35.64 24.06 -16.64
CA ARG A 22 36.65 23.08 -16.20
C ARG A 22 36.01 21.88 -15.50
N ILE A 23 35.00 22.13 -14.67
CA ILE A 23 34.24 21.08 -13.96
C ILE A 23 33.40 20.30 -14.97
N LYS A 24 32.70 21.02 -15.87
CA LYS A 24 31.87 20.41 -16.91
C LYS A 24 32.67 19.51 -17.83
N ASP A 25 33.85 19.94 -18.28
CA ASP A 25 34.70 19.18 -19.20
C ASP A 25 35.30 17.94 -18.51
N ALA A 26 35.80 18.09 -17.29
CA ALA A 26 36.27 16.95 -16.49
C ALA A 26 35.15 15.91 -16.28
N PHE A 27 33.94 16.38 -16.01
CA PHE A 27 32.80 15.50 -15.83
C PHE A 27 32.30 14.87 -17.14
N ARG A 28 32.35 15.60 -18.26
CA ARG A 28 32.03 15.06 -19.59
C ARG A 28 32.96 13.91 -19.97
N VAL A 29 34.26 14.03 -19.67
CA VAL A 29 35.23 12.93 -19.84
C VAL A 29 34.85 11.72 -18.98
N LEU A 30 34.45 11.94 -17.73
CA LEU A 30 34.01 10.87 -16.83
C LEU A 30 32.73 10.17 -17.35
N LYS A 31 31.72 10.94 -17.78
CA LYS A 31 30.48 10.41 -18.37
C LYS A 31 30.76 9.57 -19.60
N HIS A 32 31.63 10.05 -20.50
CA HIS A 32 32.01 9.32 -21.70
C HIS A 32 32.77 8.03 -21.35
N LYS A 33 33.76 8.10 -20.45
CA LYS A 33 34.57 6.94 -20.04
C LYS A 33 33.74 5.79 -19.49
N TYR A 34 32.70 6.09 -18.72
CA TYR A 34 31.84 5.07 -18.09
C TYR A 34 30.48 4.90 -18.76
N ASN A 35 30.26 5.54 -19.92
CA ASN A 35 28.98 5.52 -20.65
C ASN A 35 27.79 5.82 -19.74
N LEU A 36 27.89 6.89 -18.95
CA LEU A 36 26.90 7.30 -17.97
C LEU A 36 25.80 8.14 -18.64
N ILE A 37 24.56 7.77 -18.34
CA ILE A 37 23.34 8.40 -18.84
C ILE A 37 22.61 9.03 -17.67
N ASP A 38 22.24 10.31 -17.82
CA ASP A 38 21.27 10.98 -16.95
C ASP A 38 19.87 10.63 -17.45
N GLY A 39 19.24 9.64 -16.83
CA GLY A 39 17.96 9.13 -17.31
C GLY A 39 16.80 10.11 -17.12
N TRP A 40 16.91 11.09 -16.22
CA TRP A 40 15.89 12.12 -16.09
C TRP A 40 15.95 13.09 -17.28
N ARG A 41 17.14 13.57 -17.65
CA ARG A 41 17.32 14.46 -18.81
C ARG A 41 17.01 13.75 -20.14
N MET A 42 17.30 12.46 -20.27
CA MET A 42 16.92 11.67 -21.46
C MET A 42 15.40 11.61 -21.68
N ASN A 43 14.63 11.60 -20.59
CA ASN A 43 13.17 11.47 -20.67
C ASN A 43 12.46 12.83 -20.68
N ASN A 44 13.17 13.91 -20.38
CA ASN A 44 12.63 15.26 -20.23
C ASN A 44 13.67 16.28 -20.73
N ASP A 45 14.00 16.21 -22.02
CA ASP A 45 15.09 16.98 -22.65
C ASP A 45 14.86 18.49 -22.57
N GLU A 46 13.63 18.96 -22.81
CA GLU A 46 13.26 20.37 -22.79
C GLU A 46 12.63 20.83 -21.47
N ASP A 47 12.34 19.92 -20.54
CA ASP A 47 11.67 20.27 -19.30
C ASP A 47 12.60 20.92 -18.28
N ILE A 48 12.01 21.81 -17.48
CA ILE A 48 12.65 22.47 -16.35
C ILE A 48 12.28 21.70 -15.07
N GLY A 49 13.28 21.13 -14.41
CA GLY A 49 13.12 20.45 -13.13
C GLY A 49 14.27 20.79 -12.20
N PHE A 50 13.99 21.50 -11.10
CA PHE A 50 15.01 21.87 -10.12
C PHE A 50 15.01 20.88 -8.96
N THR A 51 16.18 20.60 -8.41
CA THR A 51 16.32 19.77 -7.22
C THR A 51 16.74 20.56 -5.99
N PHE A 52 17.23 21.78 -6.14
CA PHE A 52 17.70 22.62 -5.05
C PHE A 52 17.11 24.03 -5.14
N SER A 53 16.76 24.59 -3.98
CA SER A 53 16.27 25.96 -3.85
C SER A 53 17.06 26.73 -2.79
N ALA A 54 17.86 27.71 -3.22
CA ALA A 54 18.58 28.57 -2.31
C ALA A 54 17.63 29.51 -1.57
N ARG A 55 17.83 29.65 -0.26
CA ARG A 55 16.96 30.47 0.60
C ARG A 55 17.19 31.96 0.40
N ASP A 56 18.45 32.38 0.27
CA ASP A 56 18.84 33.79 0.28
C ASP A 56 18.79 34.45 -1.10
N THR A 57 19.26 33.73 -2.13
CA THR A 57 19.36 34.24 -3.51
C THR A 57 18.13 33.94 -4.37
N ASN A 58 17.18 33.14 -3.86
CA ASN A 58 16.09 32.55 -4.64
C ASN A 58 16.56 31.82 -5.91
N SER A 59 17.82 31.39 -5.97
CA SER A 59 18.33 30.63 -7.10
C SER A 59 17.84 29.19 -7.02
N LEU A 60 17.48 28.62 -8.17
CA LEU A 60 17.05 27.25 -8.31
C LEU A 60 18.06 26.50 -9.18
N SER A 61 18.36 25.24 -8.85
CA SER A 61 19.29 24.44 -9.64
C SER A 61 19.00 22.95 -9.59
N ARG A 62 19.34 22.21 -10.65
CA ARG A 62 19.29 20.74 -10.70
C ARG A 62 20.67 20.15 -10.43
N ILE A 63 21.02 20.06 -9.16
CA ILE A 63 22.35 19.57 -8.71
C ILE A 63 22.33 18.13 -8.20
N ASP A 64 21.14 17.61 -7.86
CA ASP A 64 20.95 16.21 -7.46
C ASP A 64 20.63 15.37 -8.70
N ARG A 65 21.50 14.40 -9.01
CA ARG A 65 21.38 13.62 -10.25
C ARG A 65 21.71 12.15 -10.03
N ILE A 66 20.96 11.31 -10.76
CA ILE A 66 21.24 9.88 -10.90
C ILE A 66 21.86 9.67 -12.29
N TYR A 67 23.01 9.02 -12.31
CA TYR A 67 23.62 8.54 -13.55
C TYR A 67 23.59 7.01 -13.54
N ALA A 68 23.09 6.43 -14.62
CA ALA A 68 23.11 5.00 -14.84
C ALA A 68 24.08 4.68 -15.98
N ALA A 69 24.89 3.63 -15.82
CA ALA A 69 25.65 3.09 -16.94
C ALA A 69 24.66 2.64 -18.03
N LYS A 70 25.02 2.80 -19.31
CA LYS A 70 24.16 2.49 -20.47
C LYS A 70 23.43 1.14 -20.36
N ASN A 71 24.12 0.08 -19.92
CA ASN A 71 23.51 -1.24 -19.77
C ASN A 71 22.51 -1.31 -18.62
N ALA A 72 22.73 -0.57 -17.54
CA ALA A 72 21.80 -0.49 -16.42
C ALA A 72 20.58 0.37 -16.75
N TYR A 73 20.77 1.46 -17.51
CA TYR A 73 19.72 2.37 -17.96
C TYR A 73 18.60 1.65 -18.74
N LEU A 74 18.94 0.62 -19.54
CA LEU A 74 17.94 -0.20 -20.24
C LEU A 74 16.94 -0.90 -19.32
N TYR A 75 17.28 -1.04 -18.04
CA TYR A 75 16.46 -1.65 -17.01
C TYR A 75 15.93 -0.62 -16.01
N THR A 76 15.97 0.68 -16.31
CA THR A 76 15.40 1.69 -15.44
C THR A 76 14.16 2.34 -16.02
N VAL A 77 13.21 2.69 -15.16
CA VAL A 77 11.96 3.36 -15.51
C VAL A 77 11.64 4.44 -14.46
N ASP A 78 10.63 5.27 -14.74
CA ASP A 78 10.05 6.18 -13.74
C ASP A 78 11.04 7.17 -13.08
N TRP A 79 11.91 7.77 -13.89
CA TRP A 79 12.81 8.85 -13.47
C TRP A 79 12.02 10.11 -13.07
N LYS A 80 12.07 10.50 -11.79
CA LYS A 80 11.24 11.59 -11.22
C LYS A 80 12.03 12.47 -10.26
N ILE A 81 11.61 13.73 -10.14
CA ILE A 81 11.98 14.65 -9.05
C ILE A 81 10.76 14.77 -8.13
N GLN A 82 10.96 14.53 -6.83
CA GLN A 82 9.91 14.42 -5.82
C GLN A 82 10.16 15.37 -4.65
N ALA A 83 9.10 16.04 -4.21
CA ALA A 83 9.16 16.94 -3.07
C ALA A 83 9.42 16.21 -1.76
N THR A 84 10.39 16.71 -1.00
CA THR A 84 10.78 16.20 0.32
C THR A 84 9.93 16.80 1.45
N GLY A 85 8.92 17.63 1.13
CA GLY A 85 7.97 18.14 2.13
C GLY A 85 8.61 19.05 3.19
N LYS A 86 9.66 19.80 2.83
CA LYS A 86 10.46 20.70 3.69
C LYS A 86 11.40 20.02 4.68
N ILE A 87 11.68 18.72 4.50
CA ILE A 87 12.76 18.05 5.25
C ILE A 87 14.13 18.64 4.86
N SER A 88 14.27 19.05 3.60
CA SER A 88 15.45 19.69 3.05
C SER A 88 15.04 20.77 2.04
N ASP A 89 15.97 21.67 1.75
CA ASP A 89 16.00 22.55 0.59
C ASP A 89 16.31 21.81 -0.73
N HIS A 90 16.59 20.51 -0.65
CA HIS A 90 16.66 19.59 -1.78
C HIS A 90 15.36 18.80 -1.98
N GLU A 91 15.03 18.57 -3.24
CA GLU A 91 14.03 17.65 -3.75
C GLU A 91 14.71 16.30 -4.06
N MET A 92 13.99 15.19 -3.89
CA MET A 92 14.52 13.85 -4.06
C MET A 92 14.48 13.43 -5.54
N VAL A 93 15.59 12.93 -6.06
CA VAL A 93 15.62 12.24 -7.36
C VAL A 93 15.40 10.74 -7.18
N THR A 94 14.53 10.17 -8.00
CA THR A 94 14.18 8.73 -7.95
C THR A 94 14.21 8.10 -9.33
N ALA A 95 14.63 6.85 -9.41
CA ALA A 95 14.48 5.99 -10.59
C ALA A 95 14.22 4.56 -10.13
N ASP A 96 13.33 3.86 -10.83
CA ASP A 96 13.02 2.46 -10.55
C ASP A 96 13.93 1.56 -11.39
N ILE A 97 14.51 0.52 -10.77
CA ILE A 97 15.37 -0.46 -11.45
C ILE A 97 14.63 -1.79 -11.54
N LEU A 98 14.38 -2.23 -12.77
CA LEU A 98 13.82 -3.54 -13.09
C LEU A 98 14.86 -4.62 -12.79
N LYS A 99 14.54 -5.53 -11.87
CA LYS A 99 15.38 -6.68 -11.56
C LYS A 99 15.23 -7.74 -12.65
N LYS A 100 16.32 -8.05 -13.36
CA LYS A 100 16.38 -9.15 -14.33
C LYS A 100 16.22 -10.49 -13.61
N GLY A 101 15.35 -11.37 -14.11
CA GLY A 101 15.20 -12.74 -13.62
C GLY A 101 14.34 -12.92 -12.37
N LEU A 102 13.51 -11.93 -12.00
CA LEU A 102 12.48 -12.20 -10.99
C LEU A 102 11.44 -13.19 -11.56
N PRO A 103 10.98 -14.16 -10.76
CA PRO A 103 9.82 -14.97 -11.15
C PRO A 103 8.63 -14.03 -11.40
N TYR A 104 7.73 -14.40 -12.31
CA TYR A 104 6.51 -13.63 -12.52
C TYR A 104 5.67 -13.65 -11.24
N ILE A 105 5.70 -12.59 -10.45
CA ILE A 105 4.86 -12.47 -9.26
C ILE A 105 3.46 -12.10 -9.76
N GLY A 106 2.50 -13.02 -9.63
CA GLY A 106 1.11 -12.74 -9.96
C GLY A 106 0.52 -11.60 -9.10
N ASN A 107 -0.72 -11.21 -9.37
CA ASN A 107 -1.39 -10.07 -8.73
C ASN A 107 -1.56 -10.15 -7.18
N GLY A 108 -1.05 -11.22 -6.54
CA GLY A 108 -1.22 -11.48 -5.12
C GLY A 108 -2.64 -11.86 -4.74
N MET A 109 -2.88 -12.11 -3.45
CA MET A 109 -4.24 -12.17 -2.92
C MET A 109 -4.87 -10.78 -2.99
N LYS A 110 -6.14 -10.71 -3.41
CA LYS A 110 -6.89 -9.45 -3.43
C LYS A 110 -7.09 -8.99 -1.99
N THR A 111 -6.46 -7.90 -1.60
CA THR A 111 -6.66 -7.29 -0.28
C THR A 111 -7.77 -6.24 -0.35
N PHE A 112 -8.62 -6.20 0.67
CA PHE A 112 -9.62 -5.16 0.83
C PHE A 112 -8.96 -3.78 1.02
N PRO A 113 -9.38 -2.73 0.29
CA PRO A 113 -8.79 -1.40 0.41
C PRO A 113 -9.29 -0.69 1.67
N ILE A 114 -8.57 -0.83 2.81
CA ILE A 114 -8.98 -0.26 4.12
C ILE A 114 -9.31 1.24 4.05
N ASP A 115 -8.63 2.01 3.20
CA ASP A 115 -8.86 3.45 3.07
C ASP A 115 -10.31 3.80 2.64
N ILE A 116 -11.01 2.85 2.01
CA ILE A 116 -12.40 3.03 1.56
C ILE A 116 -13.40 3.14 2.73
N LEU A 117 -13.03 2.67 3.93
CA LEU A 117 -13.86 2.80 5.13
C LEU A 117 -14.12 4.27 5.52
N GLN A 118 -13.31 5.19 5.02
CA GLN A 118 -13.48 6.64 5.22
C GLN A 118 -14.39 7.28 4.16
N TYR A 119 -14.73 6.56 3.09
CA TYR A 119 -15.50 7.07 1.97
C TYR A 119 -17.00 6.81 2.18
N GLN A 120 -17.75 7.89 2.45
CA GLN A 120 -19.16 7.82 2.85
C GLN A 120 -20.06 7.05 1.87
N PRO A 121 -19.95 7.19 0.53
CA PRO A 121 -20.76 6.41 -0.40
C PRO A 121 -20.57 4.89 -0.23
N PHE A 122 -19.33 4.43 -0.07
CA PHE A 122 -19.06 3.02 0.20
C PHE A 122 -19.67 2.58 1.53
N VAL A 123 -19.51 3.35 2.60
CA VAL A 123 -20.04 3.01 3.93
C VAL A 123 -21.57 2.85 3.87
N LYS A 124 -22.27 3.74 3.17
CA LYS A 124 -23.74 3.66 3.02
C LYS A 124 -24.17 2.41 2.23
N GLU A 125 -23.58 2.16 1.07
CA GLU A 125 -23.96 1.00 0.24
C GLU A 125 -23.63 -0.33 0.93
N SER A 126 -22.47 -0.44 1.57
CA SER A 126 -22.07 -1.65 2.30
C SER A 126 -22.90 -1.90 3.57
N ALA A 127 -23.42 -0.86 4.24
CA ALA A 127 -24.36 -1.03 5.34
C ALA A 127 -25.66 -1.72 4.88
N ILE A 128 -26.20 -1.28 3.73
CA ILE A 128 -27.43 -1.82 3.14
C ILE A 128 -27.21 -3.29 2.79
N GLU A 129 -26.09 -3.59 2.14
CA GLU A 129 -25.74 -4.96 1.74
C GLU A 129 -25.60 -5.88 2.97
N ILE A 130 -24.85 -5.47 4.00
CA ILE A 130 -24.72 -6.23 5.26
C ILE A 130 -26.10 -6.50 5.87
N TYR A 131 -26.97 -5.49 5.90
CA TYR A 131 -28.30 -5.63 6.48
C TYR A 131 -29.18 -6.63 5.70
N ILE A 132 -29.17 -6.57 4.37
CA ILE A 132 -29.92 -7.48 3.51
C ILE A 132 -29.46 -8.93 3.74
N GLN A 133 -28.14 -9.16 3.73
CA GLN A 133 -27.59 -10.51 3.89
C GLN A 133 -27.80 -11.05 5.30
N GLN A 134 -27.69 -10.21 6.34
CA GLN A 134 -28.03 -10.61 7.71
C GLN A 134 -29.49 -11.07 7.84
N LYS A 135 -30.43 -10.36 7.22
CA LYS A 135 -31.84 -10.79 7.18
C LYS A 135 -32.03 -12.10 6.43
N ALA A 136 -31.26 -12.33 5.36
CA ALA A 136 -31.30 -13.58 4.62
C ALA A 136 -30.79 -14.76 5.46
N MET A 137 -29.71 -14.57 6.24
CA MET A 137 -29.15 -15.61 7.13
C MET A 137 -30.17 -16.08 8.18
N VAL A 138 -30.90 -15.14 8.80
CA VAL A 138 -31.94 -15.46 9.80
C VAL A 138 -33.08 -16.29 9.19
N ARG A 139 -33.35 -16.14 7.88
CA ARG A 139 -34.44 -16.85 7.19
C ARG A 139 -34.04 -18.23 6.67
N ASN A 140 -32.75 -18.46 6.41
CA ASN A 140 -32.25 -19.70 5.83
C ASN A 140 -30.91 -20.09 6.46
N GLU A 141 -30.99 -20.71 7.63
CA GLU A 141 -29.83 -21.10 8.44
C GLU A 141 -28.96 -22.16 7.73
N ALA A 142 -29.57 -23.12 7.03
CA ALA A 142 -28.87 -24.13 6.23
C ALA A 142 -28.05 -23.54 5.08
N GLY A 143 -28.37 -22.31 4.63
CA GLY A 143 -27.66 -21.57 3.59
C GLY A 143 -26.65 -20.53 4.11
N SER A 144 -26.41 -20.46 5.42
CA SER A 144 -25.65 -19.37 6.06
C SER A 144 -24.25 -19.19 5.47
N GLN A 145 -23.55 -20.27 5.13
CA GLN A 145 -22.19 -20.18 4.59
C GLN A 145 -22.16 -19.63 3.16
N THR A 146 -23.14 -19.98 2.33
CA THR A 146 -23.31 -19.41 0.99
C THR A 146 -23.64 -17.92 1.09
N ILE A 147 -24.54 -17.55 2.00
CA ILE A 147 -24.91 -16.15 2.24
C ILE A 147 -23.70 -15.34 2.73
N TRP A 148 -22.90 -15.91 3.63
CA TRP A 148 -21.66 -15.30 4.10
C TRP A 148 -20.65 -15.07 2.97
N ASN A 149 -20.42 -16.08 2.12
CA ASN A 149 -19.52 -15.96 0.98
C ASN A 149 -20.01 -14.91 -0.02
N ASN A 150 -21.31 -14.86 -0.27
CA ASN A 150 -21.93 -13.85 -1.14
C ASN A 150 -21.75 -12.43 -0.58
N LEU A 151 -21.95 -12.24 0.73
CA LEU A 151 -21.71 -10.96 1.40
C LEU A 151 -20.24 -10.52 1.26
N GLN A 152 -19.29 -11.44 1.48
CA GLN A 152 -17.87 -11.12 1.34
C GLN A 152 -17.54 -10.72 -0.10
N ALA A 153 -18.10 -11.43 -1.09
CA ALA A 153 -17.92 -11.12 -2.50
C ALA A 153 -18.51 -9.74 -2.88
N SER A 154 -19.75 -9.45 -2.47
CA SER A 154 -20.45 -8.21 -2.78
C SER A 154 -19.75 -6.99 -2.13
N VAL A 155 -19.32 -7.11 -0.87
CA VAL A 155 -18.53 -6.09 -0.18
C VAL A 155 -17.22 -5.80 -0.92
N MET A 156 -16.51 -6.83 -1.37
CA MET A 156 -15.27 -6.66 -2.14
C MET A 156 -15.52 -5.98 -3.49
N GLU A 157 -16.62 -6.28 -4.16
CA GLU A 157 -16.99 -5.63 -5.40
C GLU A 157 -17.33 -4.15 -5.19
N LEU A 158 -18.15 -3.84 -4.19
CA LEU A 158 -18.50 -2.47 -3.79
C LEU A 158 -17.24 -1.66 -3.44
N ALA A 159 -16.32 -2.25 -2.67
CA ALA A 159 -15.07 -1.61 -2.31
C ALA A 159 -14.23 -1.27 -3.55
N ASN A 160 -14.14 -2.19 -4.51
CA ASN A 160 -13.39 -1.97 -5.75
C ASN A 160 -14.05 -0.93 -6.66
N LYS A 161 -15.38 -0.94 -6.77
CA LYS A 161 -16.17 0.06 -7.51
C LYS A 161 -15.91 1.47 -6.96
N HIS A 162 -16.09 1.65 -5.66
CA HIS A 162 -15.90 2.94 -5.00
C HIS A 162 -14.44 3.38 -4.97
N ARG A 163 -13.49 2.45 -4.87
CA ARG A 163 -12.05 2.76 -4.99
C ARG A 163 -11.71 3.32 -6.37
N LYS A 164 -12.20 2.70 -7.45
CA LYS A 164 -12.00 3.21 -8.82
C LYS A 164 -12.60 4.61 -8.98
N GLN A 165 -13.80 4.83 -8.44
CA GLN A 165 -14.44 6.15 -8.48
C GLN A 165 -13.63 7.21 -7.72
N ARG A 166 -13.24 6.89 -6.48
CA ARG A 166 -12.41 7.77 -5.64
C ARG A 166 -11.09 8.13 -6.33
N LEU A 167 -10.42 7.18 -6.97
CA LEU A 167 -9.18 7.44 -7.72
C LEU A 167 -9.43 8.39 -8.90
N LYS A 168 -10.48 8.17 -9.70
CA LYS A 168 -10.85 9.08 -10.79
C LYS A 168 -11.11 10.51 -10.31
N ASP A 169 -11.82 10.66 -9.19
CA ASP A 169 -12.12 11.97 -8.62
C ASP A 169 -10.84 12.65 -8.11
N LEU A 170 -9.94 11.88 -7.51
CA LEU A 170 -8.64 12.37 -7.05
C LEU A 170 -7.72 12.78 -8.23
N ASP A 171 -7.68 12.00 -9.30
CA ASP A 171 -6.88 12.28 -10.50
C ASP A 171 -7.39 13.51 -11.25
N LYS A 172 -8.72 13.66 -11.38
CA LYS A 172 -9.33 14.89 -11.94
C LYS A 172 -8.91 16.12 -11.14
N LYS A 173 -8.98 16.03 -9.82
CA LYS A 173 -8.57 17.13 -8.92
C LYS A 173 -7.07 17.41 -9.01
N TYR A 174 -6.23 16.38 -9.11
CA TYR A 174 -4.79 16.54 -9.27
C TYR A 174 -4.43 17.19 -10.61
N ASN A 175 -5.00 16.70 -11.71
CA ASN A 175 -4.71 17.21 -13.05
C ASN A 175 -5.22 18.63 -13.25
N SER A 176 -6.39 19.00 -12.69
CA SER A 176 -6.86 20.38 -12.73
C SER A 176 -5.91 21.33 -12.00
N GLN A 177 -5.45 20.94 -10.80
CA GLN A 177 -4.47 21.71 -10.04
C GLN A 177 -3.10 21.81 -10.75
N LYS A 178 -2.64 20.72 -11.38
CA LYS A 178 -1.39 20.70 -12.16
C LYS A 178 -1.47 21.61 -13.38
N ASN A 179 -2.58 21.57 -14.13
CA ASN A 179 -2.76 22.38 -15.32
C ASN A 179 -2.92 23.87 -14.98
N GLU A 180 -3.67 24.20 -13.92
CA GLU A 180 -3.79 25.57 -13.41
C GLU A 180 -2.41 26.15 -13.05
N LEU A 181 -1.56 25.34 -12.41
CA LEU A 181 -0.19 25.72 -12.10
C LEU A 181 0.68 25.91 -13.35
N ALA A 182 0.66 24.94 -14.26
CA ALA A 182 1.47 25.00 -15.48
C ALA A 182 1.12 26.25 -16.31
N ASN A 183 -0.16 26.57 -16.41
CA ASN A 183 -0.65 27.79 -17.08
C ASN A 183 -0.17 29.06 -16.35
N ARG A 184 -0.19 29.07 -15.01
CA ARG A 184 0.37 30.20 -14.23
C ARG A 184 1.87 30.37 -14.43
N LEU A 185 2.64 29.29 -14.50
CA LEU A 185 4.09 29.33 -14.74
C LEU A 185 4.42 29.81 -16.15
N ARG A 186 3.68 29.34 -17.17
CA ARG A 186 3.82 29.82 -18.57
C ARG A 186 3.51 31.31 -18.69
N ALA A 187 2.38 31.76 -18.13
CA ALA A 187 2.00 33.17 -18.11
C ALA A 187 3.05 34.05 -17.41
N LEU A 188 3.73 33.52 -16.39
CA LEU A 188 4.80 34.22 -15.69
C LEU A 188 6.12 34.26 -16.45
N ASN A 189 6.37 33.28 -17.31
CA ASN A 189 7.55 33.22 -18.17
C ASN A 189 7.41 34.12 -19.41
N GLU A 190 6.20 34.25 -19.96
CA GLU A 190 5.86 35.13 -21.09
C GLU A 190 5.79 36.61 -20.70
N GLN A 191 5.55 36.93 -19.42
CA GLN A 191 5.69 38.31 -18.96
C GLN A 191 7.17 38.70 -18.97
N THR A 192 7.52 39.68 -19.81
CA THR A 192 8.79 40.41 -19.76
C THR A 192 8.86 41.22 -18.46
N ILE A 193 9.13 40.54 -17.35
CA ILE A 193 9.36 41.19 -16.06
C ILE A 193 10.81 41.66 -16.08
N ASN A 194 11.01 42.98 -16.14
CA ASN A 194 12.33 43.64 -16.15
C ASN A 194 13.22 43.34 -14.92
N ASN A 195 12.75 42.54 -13.96
CA ASN A 195 13.45 42.19 -12.74
C ASN A 195 13.38 40.67 -12.48
N VAL A 196 14.48 39.97 -12.81
CA VAL A 196 14.66 38.51 -12.69
C VAL A 196 14.36 38.01 -11.27
N GLU A 197 14.61 38.83 -10.25
CA GLU A 197 14.41 38.49 -8.84
C GLU A 197 12.92 38.37 -8.47
N GLN A 198 12.08 39.25 -9.01
CA GLN A 198 10.61 39.16 -8.82
C GLN A 198 10.01 37.95 -9.54
N LYS A 199 10.55 37.58 -10.71
CA LYS A 199 10.16 36.37 -11.45
C LYS A 199 10.49 35.11 -10.65
N ASN A 200 11.72 35.02 -10.11
CA ASN A 200 12.14 33.91 -9.26
C ASN A 200 11.31 33.80 -7.98
N ARG A 201 10.97 34.92 -7.33
CA ARG A 201 10.11 34.91 -6.13
C ARG A 201 8.73 34.34 -6.42
N LYS A 202 8.11 34.73 -7.54
CA LYS A 202 6.79 34.23 -7.95
C LYS A 202 6.82 32.76 -8.39
N ILE A 203 7.89 32.31 -9.05
CA ILE A 203 8.10 30.88 -9.37
C ILE A 203 8.24 30.07 -8.09
N LYS A 204 9.02 30.56 -7.12
CA LYS A 204 9.18 29.94 -5.80
C LYS A 204 7.87 29.89 -5.02
N GLU A 205 7.08 30.97 -4.99
CA GLU A 205 5.75 31.01 -4.38
C GLU A 205 4.77 30.01 -5.03
N ALA A 206 4.84 29.83 -6.35
CA ALA A 206 4.03 28.84 -7.08
C ALA A 206 4.48 27.40 -6.77
N MET A 207 5.80 27.14 -6.76
CA MET A 207 6.37 25.86 -6.32
C MET A 207 6.01 25.54 -4.86
N ASP A 208 6.06 26.53 -3.97
CA ASP A 208 5.68 26.39 -2.56
C ASP A 208 4.21 26.06 -2.37
N LYS A 209 3.30 26.59 -3.20
CA LYS A 209 1.87 26.22 -3.19
C LYS A 209 1.65 24.76 -3.61
N VAL A 210 2.39 24.28 -4.60
CA VAL A 210 2.33 22.88 -5.09
C VAL A 210 2.89 21.93 -4.05
N ASN A 211 4.01 22.33 -3.46
CA ASN A 211 4.64 21.60 -2.39
C ASN A 211 3.77 21.65 -1.13
N LYS A 212 2.96 22.68 -0.89
CA LYS A 212 1.96 22.71 0.21
C LYS A 212 0.86 21.65 0.04
N THR A 213 0.27 21.50 -1.15
CA THR A 213 -0.74 20.46 -1.40
C THR A 213 -0.16 19.04 -1.32
N ARG A 214 1.11 18.86 -1.74
CA ARG A 214 1.85 17.59 -1.54
C ARG A 214 2.23 17.37 -0.08
N LYS A 215 2.61 18.43 0.63
CA LYS A 215 2.95 18.48 2.06
C LYS A 215 1.76 18.07 2.92
N GLU A 216 0.55 18.54 2.67
CA GLU A 216 -0.64 18.10 3.43
C GLU A 216 -0.86 16.57 3.32
N ARG A 217 -0.50 15.97 2.17
CA ARG A 217 -0.52 14.51 1.96
C ARG A 217 0.62 13.79 2.68
N LEU A 218 1.81 14.38 2.73
CA LEU A 218 3.01 13.83 3.37
C LEU A 218 3.05 14.04 4.90
N GLU A 219 2.60 15.17 5.42
CA GLU A 219 2.51 15.49 6.85
C GLU A 219 1.49 14.62 7.57
N ALA A 220 0.33 14.36 6.95
CA ALA A 220 -0.63 13.39 7.48
C ALA A 220 -0.02 11.99 7.60
N MET A 221 0.90 11.63 6.69
CA MET A 221 1.66 10.38 6.72
C MET A 221 2.85 10.44 7.70
N GLY A 222 3.53 11.58 7.79
CA GLY A 222 4.68 11.84 8.66
C GLY A 222 4.30 11.92 10.14
N LEU A 223 3.21 12.57 10.49
CA LEU A 223 2.65 12.59 11.85
C LEU A 223 2.24 11.18 12.29
N ARG A 224 1.58 10.41 11.41
CA ARG A 224 1.26 9.00 11.67
C ARG A 224 2.51 8.14 11.82
N THR A 225 3.54 8.38 11.00
CA THR A 225 4.80 7.62 11.05
C THR A 225 5.61 7.97 12.30
N LYS A 226 5.70 9.25 12.67
CA LYS A 226 6.38 9.74 13.87
C LYS A 226 5.67 9.27 15.14
N ALA A 227 4.35 9.43 15.23
CA ALA A 227 3.58 8.90 16.36
C ALA A 227 3.71 7.37 16.47
N ARG A 228 3.73 6.65 15.34
CA ARG A 228 3.98 5.21 15.32
C ARG A 228 5.42 4.86 15.69
N PHE A 229 6.40 5.69 15.34
CA PHE A 229 7.80 5.50 15.72
C PHE A 229 7.98 5.72 17.23
N GLU A 230 7.53 6.84 17.77
CA GLU A 230 7.63 7.16 19.21
C GLU A 230 6.93 6.09 20.06
N LEU A 231 5.67 5.77 19.74
CA LEU A 231 4.88 4.78 20.49
C LEU A 231 5.48 3.36 20.47
N ASN A 232 6.20 2.99 19.41
CA ASN A 232 6.75 1.64 19.26
C ASN A 232 8.25 1.53 19.51
N THR A 233 8.97 2.64 19.74
CA THR A 233 10.43 2.64 20.03
C THR A 233 10.76 2.76 21.51
N GLU A 234 9.81 3.16 22.35
CA GLU A 234 9.96 3.21 23.80
C GLU A 234 9.49 1.92 24.51
N SER A 235 8.87 1.01 23.75
CA SER A 235 8.38 -0.28 24.24
C SER A 235 9.04 -1.43 23.46
N MET A 236 9.31 -2.54 24.15
CA MET A 236 9.99 -3.73 23.60
C MET A 236 9.11 -4.54 22.63
N THR A 237 8.65 -3.88 21.58
CA THR A 237 7.69 -4.39 20.59
C THR A 237 8.41 -5.06 19.41
N ARG A 238 7.69 -5.83 18.61
CA ARG A 238 8.20 -6.38 17.33
C ARG A 238 8.79 -5.31 16.42
N TYR A 239 8.26 -4.09 16.49
CA TYR A 239 8.80 -2.92 15.79
C TYR A 239 10.18 -2.54 16.32
N TRP A 240 10.35 -2.44 17.65
CA TRP A 240 11.64 -2.16 18.32
C TRP A 240 12.72 -3.16 17.94
N PHE A 241 12.44 -4.47 17.99
CA PHE A 241 13.40 -5.50 17.58
C PHE A 241 13.77 -5.40 16.09
N ARG A 242 12.88 -4.88 15.24
CA ARG A 242 13.12 -4.70 13.80
C ARG A 242 13.96 -3.45 13.49
N THR A 243 13.88 -2.40 14.30
CA THR A 243 14.62 -1.14 14.10
C THR A 243 15.90 -1.02 14.93
N LYS A 244 15.99 -1.69 16.09
CA LYS A 244 17.14 -1.64 17.02
C LYS A 244 17.87 -2.96 17.21
N GLY A 245 17.36 -4.07 16.70
CA GLY A 245 17.98 -5.41 16.78
C GLY A 245 19.26 -5.58 15.95
N GLU A 246 19.86 -4.50 15.44
CA GLU A 246 21.16 -4.50 14.77
C GLU A 246 22.28 -4.46 15.81
N LEU A 247 22.56 -5.60 16.45
CA LEU A 247 23.78 -5.77 17.22
C LEU A 247 25.01 -5.67 16.28
N PRO A 248 26.14 -5.11 16.74
CA PRO A 248 27.36 -4.98 15.94
C PRO A 248 27.90 -6.38 15.60
N GLY A 249 27.68 -6.85 14.37
CA GLY A 249 28.17 -8.16 13.90
C GLY A 249 27.25 -8.85 12.90
N MET A 250 25.95 -8.52 12.91
CA MET A 250 24.96 -9.14 12.01
C MET A 250 24.73 -8.26 10.77
N LYS A 251 25.75 -8.15 9.91
CA LYS A 251 25.72 -7.40 8.64
C LYS A 251 24.88 -8.13 7.58
N HIS A 252 23.59 -8.29 7.79
CA HIS A 252 22.65 -8.55 6.71
C HIS A 252 21.86 -7.28 6.45
N LYS A 253 22.31 -6.54 5.43
CA LYS A 253 21.66 -5.38 4.82
C LYS A 253 20.14 -5.63 4.68
N ARG A 254 19.35 -5.19 5.65
CA ARG A 254 17.90 -5.08 5.51
C ARG A 254 17.60 -3.61 5.28
N SER A 255 17.33 -3.24 4.03
CA SER A 255 16.94 -1.86 3.74
C SER A 255 15.60 -1.55 4.44
N PRO A 256 15.33 -0.30 4.84
CA PRO A 256 14.07 0.09 5.46
C PRO A 256 12.81 -0.09 4.57
N GLN A 257 12.98 -0.27 3.25
CA GLN A 257 11.89 -0.65 2.34
C GLN A 257 11.63 -2.16 2.30
N ALA A 258 12.52 -2.98 2.85
CA ALA A 258 12.26 -4.39 3.06
C ALA A 258 11.48 -4.56 4.37
N THR A 259 10.16 -4.30 4.33
CA THR A 259 9.27 -5.33 4.91
C THR A 259 9.83 -6.65 4.37
N PRO A 260 10.12 -7.68 5.18
CA PRO A 260 10.49 -8.96 4.61
C PRO A 260 9.41 -9.23 3.57
N GLY A 261 9.79 -9.18 2.29
CA GLY A 261 8.94 -9.80 1.30
C GLY A 261 8.71 -11.20 1.86
N PRO A 262 7.46 -11.72 1.83
CA PRO A 262 7.26 -13.12 2.20
C PRO A 262 8.36 -13.89 1.49
N GLU A 263 9.17 -14.67 2.24
CA GLU A 263 10.35 -15.37 1.72
C GLU A 263 10.00 -15.96 0.37
N THR A 264 10.36 -15.23 -0.69
CA THR A 264 9.65 -15.40 -1.95
C THR A 264 10.29 -16.62 -2.55
N ILE A 265 9.53 -17.70 -2.63
CA ILE A 265 9.97 -18.92 -3.27
C ILE A 265 10.28 -18.56 -4.72
N LEU A 266 11.56 -18.54 -5.06
CA LEU A 266 12.05 -18.10 -6.38
C LEU A 266 11.87 -19.18 -7.45
N GLY A 267 11.73 -20.43 -7.01
CA GLY A 267 11.49 -21.57 -7.87
C GLY A 267 11.17 -22.82 -7.04
N LEU A 268 10.49 -23.78 -7.67
CA LEU A 268 10.26 -25.11 -7.13
C LEU A 268 10.77 -26.15 -8.14
N PHE A 269 11.29 -27.26 -7.63
CA PHE A 269 11.59 -28.41 -8.48
C PHE A 269 10.31 -29.19 -8.75
N ASN A 270 10.08 -29.53 -10.01
CA ASN A 270 9.00 -30.46 -10.38
C ASN A 270 9.40 -31.92 -10.04
N LYS A 271 8.50 -32.87 -10.31
CA LYS A 271 8.75 -34.31 -10.05
C LYS A 271 9.94 -34.88 -10.84
N ASP A 272 10.32 -34.24 -11.95
CA ASP A 272 11.44 -34.62 -12.81
C ASP A 272 12.77 -33.93 -12.39
N GLY A 273 12.78 -33.15 -11.32
CA GLY A 273 13.96 -32.41 -10.85
C GLY A 273 14.29 -31.14 -11.67
N VAL A 274 13.36 -30.66 -12.50
CA VAL A 274 13.51 -29.41 -13.28
C VAL A 274 13.08 -28.22 -12.43
N LEU A 275 13.92 -27.19 -12.37
CA LEU A 275 13.62 -25.93 -11.68
C LEU A 275 12.57 -25.12 -12.45
N VAL A 276 11.44 -24.86 -11.80
CA VAL A 276 10.32 -24.06 -12.32
C VAL A 276 10.24 -22.75 -11.56
N THR A 277 10.26 -21.62 -12.29
CA THR A 277 10.21 -20.27 -11.71
C THR A 277 8.93 -19.49 -12.08
N GLU A 278 8.03 -20.10 -12.83
CA GLU A 278 6.76 -19.50 -13.23
C GLU A 278 5.70 -19.74 -12.14
N THR A 279 5.01 -18.70 -11.69
CA THR A 279 4.18 -18.76 -10.47
C THR A 279 2.99 -19.70 -10.58
N ARG A 280 2.33 -19.81 -11.74
CA ARG A 280 1.21 -20.75 -11.88
C ARG A 280 1.70 -22.20 -11.80
N ALA A 281 2.77 -22.52 -12.51
CA ALA A 281 3.37 -23.85 -12.45
C ALA A 281 3.92 -24.17 -11.05
N MET A 282 4.54 -23.22 -10.36
CA MET A 282 4.94 -23.40 -8.95
C MET A 282 3.73 -23.65 -8.04
N LYS A 283 2.63 -22.92 -8.23
CA LYS A 283 1.37 -23.14 -7.50
C LYS A 283 0.87 -24.56 -7.72
N ASP A 284 0.85 -25.04 -8.96
CA ASP A 284 0.36 -26.39 -9.28
C ASP A 284 1.23 -27.48 -8.64
N ILE A 285 2.56 -27.30 -8.64
CA ILE A 285 3.50 -28.19 -7.94
C ILE A 285 3.18 -28.22 -6.44
N ALA A 286 3.07 -27.05 -5.80
CA ALA A 286 2.80 -26.95 -4.37
C ALA A 286 1.41 -27.50 -3.99
N SER A 287 0.39 -27.17 -4.80
CA SER A 287 -0.98 -27.66 -4.61
C SER A 287 -1.02 -29.17 -4.69
N LYS A 288 -0.41 -29.78 -5.70
CA LYS A 288 -0.36 -31.24 -5.85
C LYS A 288 0.39 -31.91 -4.70
N TYR A 289 1.53 -31.35 -4.27
CA TYR A 289 2.26 -31.86 -3.11
C TYR A 289 1.39 -31.86 -1.85
N HIS A 290 0.70 -30.75 -1.56
CA HIS A 290 -0.14 -30.65 -0.38
C HIS A 290 -1.42 -31.50 -0.48
N GLU A 291 -2.00 -31.64 -1.67
CA GLU A 291 -3.12 -32.54 -1.94
C GLU A 291 -2.74 -34.00 -1.69
N GLU A 292 -1.55 -34.42 -2.15
CA GLU A 292 -1.00 -35.75 -1.88
C GLU A 292 -0.71 -35.93 -0.37
N LEU A 293 -0.13 -34.92 0.29
CA LEU A 293 0.19 -34.96 1.72
C LEU A 293 -1.07 -35.03 2.62
N GLN A 294 -2.13 -34.32 2.23
CA GLN A 294 -3.40 -34.24 2.96
C GLN A 294 -4.43 -35.25 2.47
N SER A 295 -4.07 -36.10 1.50
CA SER A 295 -4.95 -37.15 1.00
C SER A 295 -5.36 -38.09 2.14
N GLU A 296 -6.56 -38.64 2.03
CA GLU A 296 -7.10 -39.57 3.01
C GLU A 296 -6.13 -40.73 3.21
N GLN A 297 -5.56 -40.78 4.41
CA GLN A 297 -4.61 -41.82 4.73
C GLN A 297 -5.39 -43.09 5.07
N LYS A 298 -5.03 -44.21 4.44
CA LYS A 298 -5.68 -45.50 4.71
C LYS A 298 -5.58 -45.85 6.20
N TRP A 299 -6.71 -46.12 6.81
CA TRP A 299 -6.77 -46.63 8.18
C TRP A 299 -6.43 -48.13 8.14
N ASN A 300 -5.22 -48.49 8.55
CA ASN A 300 -4.75 -49.88 8.62
C ASN A 300 -4.46 -50.28 10.07
N GLY A 301 -4.31 -51.59 10.32
CA GLY A 301 -4.05 -52.10 11.68
C GLY A 301 -2.77 -51.58 12.32
N GLU A 302 -1.73 -51.27 11.52
CA GLU A 302 -0.49 -50.66 12.01
C GLU A 302 -0.71 -49.23 12.51
N ARG A 303 -1.47 -48.42 11.77
CA ARG A 303 -1.85 -47.07 12.17
C ARG A 303 -2.72 -47.09 13.40
N GLU A 304 -3.68 -48.01 13.48
CA GLU A 304 -4.52 -48.17 14.66
C GLU A 304 -3.69 -48.52 15.89
N ALA A 305 -2.75 -49.47 15.76
CA ALA A 305 -1.81 -49.81 16.83
C ALA A 305 -0.96 -48.60 17.25
N ALA A 306 -0.35 -47.88 16.31
CA ALA A 306 0.45 -46.69 16.59
C ALA A 306 -0.38 -45.55 17.23
N THR A 307 -1.61 -45.34 16.76
CA THR A 307 -2.55 -44.36 17.32
C THR A 307 -2.89 -44.72 18.76
N ASN A 308 -3.20 -45.98 19.03
CA ASN A 308 -3.52 -46.46 20.37
C ASN A 308 -2.31 -46.35 21.30
N THR A 309 -1.09 -46.64 20.83
CA THR A 309 0.14 -46.39 21.61
C THR A 309 0.25 -44.92 21.98
N LEU A 310 0.11 -44.00 21.02
CA LEU A 310 0.17 -42.56 21.27
C LEU A 310 -0.90 -42.11 22.28
N LEU A 311 -2.14 -42.56 22.10
CA LEU A 311 -3.25 -42.20 22.99
C LEU A 311 -3.07 -42.73 24.41
N ASN A 312 -2.48 -43.92 24.57
CA ASN A 312 -2.17 -44.50 25.89
C ASN A 312 -1.07 -43.70 26.63
N ASP A 313 -0.20 -43.02 25.90
CA ASP A 313 0.82 -42.14 26.48
C ASP A 313 0.25 -40.77 26.92
N VAL A 314 -0.94 -40.39 26.42
CA VAL A 314 -1.65 -39.18 26.84
C VAL A 314 -2.32 -39.43 28.20
N LYS A 315 -1.54 -39.25 29.28
CA LYS A 315 -1.99 -39.45 30.66
C LYS A 315 -2.77 -38.28 31.25
N VAL A 316 -2.65 -37.10 30.65
CA VAL A 316 -3.33 -35.88 31.10
C VAL A 316 -4.68 -35.81 30.41
N LYS A 317 -5.74 -35.74 31.20
CA LYS A 317 -7.11 -35.48 30.72
C LYS A 317 -7.53 -34.09 31.19
N LEU A 318 -8.34 -33.43 30.38
CA LEU A 318 -8.98 -32.18 30.75
C LEU A 318 -9.86 -32.42 31.98
N SER A 319 -9.89 -31.47 32.92
CA SER A 319 -10.85 -31.50 34.03
C SER A 319 -12.29 -31.37 33.49
N GLU A 320 -13.30 -31.70 34.32
CA GLU A 320 -14.70 -31.50 33.94
C GLU A 320 -14.96 -30.03 33.58
N ASP A 321 -14.42 -29.08 34.37
CA ASP A 321 -14.54 -27.65 34.09
C ASP A 321 -13.89 -27.23 32.75
N GLU A 322 -12.74 -27.81 32.40
CA GLU A 322 -12.05 -27.53 31.12
C GLU A 322 -12.78 -28.16 29.93
N GLN A 323 -13.38 -29.34 30.12
CA GLN A 323 -14.22 -29.99 29.12
C GLN A 323 -15.47 -29.16 28.87
N ASP A 324 -16.15 -28.70 29.93
CA ASP A 324 -17.33 -27.86 29.81
C ASP A 324 -17.01 -26.51 29.14
N LEU A 325 -15.84 -25.92 29.45
CA LEU A 325 -15.37 -24.71 28.79
C LEU A 325 -15.13 -24.91 27.28
N LEU A 326 -14.51 -26.02 26.89
CA LEU A 326 -14.17 -26.30 25.48
C LEU A 326 -15.34 -26.85 24.66
N CYS A 327 -16.29 -27.52 25.30
CA CYS A 327 -17.52 -28.04 24.69
C CYS A 327 -18.67 -27.02 24.69
N GLY A 328 -18.53 -25.92 25.43
CA GLY A 328 -19.53 -24.86 25.51
C GLY A 328 -19.79 -24.14 24.19
N GLU A 329 -20.94 -23.48 24.10
CA GLU A 329 -21.30 -22.67 22.93
C GLU A 329 -20.45 -21.39 22.86
N ILE A 330 -19.94 -21.07 21.67
CA ILE A 330 -19.18 -19.85 21.43
C ILE A 330 -20.10 -18.64 21.61
N SER A 331 -19.82 -17.82 22.62
CA SER A 331 -20.65 -16.66 22.94
C SER A 331 -20.37 -15.46 22.03
N GLN A 332 -21.37 -14.59 21.83
CA GLN A 332 -21.16 -13.33 21.10
C GLN A 332 -20.10 -12.43 21.76
N GLN A 333 -19.97 -12.48 23.09
CA GLN A 333 -18.99 -11.68 23.82
C GLN A 333 -17.56 -12.16 23.52
N GLU A 334 -17.37 -13.47 23.48
CA GLU A 334 -16.10 -14.07 23.11
C GLU A 334 -15.70 -13.69 21.68
N VAL A 335 -16.61 -13.83 20.71
CA VAL A 335 -16.35 -13.43 19.31
C VAL A 335 -15.94 -11.96 19.21
N ARG A 336 -16.59 -11.07 19.96
CA ARG A 336 -16.24 -9.63 19.99
C ARG A 336 -14.88 -9.38 20.62
N ALA A 337 -14.56 -10.04 21.73
CA ALA A 337 -13.27 -9.92 22.39
C ALA A 337 -12.15 -10.35 21.43
N ARG A 338 -12.28 -11.54 20.82
CA ARG A 338 -11.32 -12.06 19.84
C ARG A 338 -11.21 -11.19 18.60
N LEU A 339 -12.33 -10.64 18.11
CA LEU A 339 -12.32 -9.73 16.97
C LEU A 339 -11.50 -8.47 17.30
N ASN A 340 -11.66 -7.90 18.50
CA ASN A 340 -10.93 -6.71 18.91
C ASN A 340 -9.43 -6.97 19.12
N GLU A 341 -9.08 -8.13 19.68
CA GLU A 341 -7.70 -8.60 19.87
C GLU A 341 -6.97 -8.94 18.56
N SER A 342 -7.71 -9.26 17.49
CA SER A 342 -7.13 -9.67 16.21
C SER A 342 -6.21 -8.61 15.62
N GLU A 343 -5.06 -9.01 15.08
CA GLU A 343 -4.06 -8.07 14.56
C GLU A 343 -4.53 -7.38 13.28
N ASN A 344 -4.41 -6.05 13.24
CA ASN A 344 -4.73 -5.24 12.06
C ASN A 344 -3.81 -5.61 10.88
N GLY A 345 -4.35 -5.58 9.67
CA GLY A 345 -3.65 -5.93 8.44
C GLY A 345 -3.75 -7.42 8.06
N LYS A 346 -4.19 -8.28 8.99
CA LYS A 346 -4.51 -9.69 8.72
C LYS A 346 -5.95 -9.85 8.24
N SER A 347 -6.23 -10.95 7.55
CA SER A 347 -7.56 -11.31 7.07
C SER A 347 -7.96 -12.69 7.58
N PRO A 348 -9.18 -12.88 8.09
CA PRO A 348 -9.73 -14.21 8.34
C PRO A 348 -10.10 -14.86 7.00
N GLY A 349 -9.19 -15.70 6.49
CA GLY A 349 -9.42 -16.53 5.31
C GLY A 349 -8.95 -15.94 3.98
N ILE A 350 -9.38 -16.57 2.88
CA ILE A 350 -8.84 -16.33 1.52
C ILE A 350 -9.44 -15.10 0.81
N THR A 351 -10.49 -14.50 1.37
CA THR A 351 -11.21 -13.37 0.73
C THR A 351 -10.41 -12.06 0.76
N GLY A 352 -9.44 -11.96 1.67
CA GLY A 352 -8.59 -10.79 1.83
C GLY A 352 -9.27 -9.57 2.45
N ILE A 353 -10.47 -9.74 3.03
CA ILE A 353 -11.12 -8.72 3.87
C ILE A 353 -10.42 -8.68 5.22
N GLN A 354 -9.77 -7.56 5.53
CA GLN A 354 -8.93 -7.43 6.73
C GLN A 354 -9.77 -7.17 8.00
N TYR A 355 -9.22 -7.49 9.17
CA TYR A 355 -9.91 -7.33 10.47
C TYR A 355 -10.43 -5.91 10.74
N GLU A 356 -9.79 -4.88 10.18
CA GLU A 356 -10.22 -3.49 10.25
C GLU A 356 -11.64 -3.27 9.71
N PHE A 357 -12.04 -3.99 8.66
CA PHE A 357 -13.40 -3.91 8.13
C PHE A 357 -14.42 -4.41 9.16
N TRP A 358 -14.16 -5.57 9.76
CA TRP A 358 -15.07 -6.19 10.73
C TRP A 358 -15.15 -5.36 12.03
N LYS A 359 -14.01 -4.87 12.53
CA LYS A 359 -13.95 -3.95 13.67
C LYS A 359 -14.71 -2.65 13.41
N PHE A 360 -14.58 -2.10 12.21
CA PHE A 360 -15.30 -0.89 11.81
C PHE A 360 -16.82 -1.08 11.87
N TRP A 361 -17.32 -2.19 11.33
CA TRP A 361 -18.76 -2.49 11.34
C TRP A 361 -19.29 -2.83 12.73
N GLU A 362 -18.51 -3.48 13.57
CA GLU A 362 -18.90 -3.72 14.97
C GLU A 362 -19.04 -2.39 15.73
N LYS A 363 -18.08 -1.46 15.55
CA LYS A 363 -18.19 -0.12 16.13
C LYS A 363 -19.41 0.65 15.60
N LYS A 364 -19.65 0.61 14.28
CA LYS A 364 -20.81 1.25 13.65
C LYS A 364 -22.14 0.67 14.15
N ARG A 365 -22.22 -0.65 14.33
CA ARG A 365 -23.39 -1.33 14.91
C ARG A 365 -23.73 -0.77 16.28
N ILE A 366 -22.72 -0.56 17.14
CA ILE A 366 -22.89 0.07 18.45
C ILE A 366 -23.43 1.49 18.27
N GLU A 367 -22.77 2.34 17.49
CA GLU A 367 -23.20 3.73 17.22
C GLU A 367 -24.66 3.80 16.72
N PHE A 368 -25.04 2.95 15.76
CA PHE A 368 -26.42 2.88 15.25
C PHE A 368 -27.40 2.37 16.30
N SER A 369 -27.03 1.40 17.14
CA SER A 369 -27.88 0.89 18.22
C SER A 369 -28.10 1.91 19.35
N SER A 370 -27.09 2.75 19.63
CA SER A 370 -27.17 3.85 20.58
C SER A 370 -28.09 4.96 20.07
N GLN A 371 -28.00 5.31 18.79
CA GLN A 371 -28.88 6.28 18.13
C GLN A 371 -30.32 5.77 17.98
N LYS A 372 -30.53 4.45 17.86
CA LYS A 372 -31.87 3.83 17.81
C LYS A 372 -32.65 3.96 19.11
N ARG A 373 -32.01 4.31 20.24
CA ARG A 373 -32.70 4.66 21.50
C ARG A 373 -33.26 6.10 21.50
N GLU A 374 -32.82 6.95 20.57
CA GLU A 374 -33.35 8.32 20.40
C GLU A 374 -34.16 8.50 19.09
N ALA A 375 -34.00 7.64 18.09
CA ALA A 375 -34.58 7.82 16.75
C ALA A 375 -35.47 6.65 16.28
N THR A 376 -36.27 6.06 17.17
CA THR A 376 -37.15 4.92 16.84
C THR A 376 -38.29 5.24 15.86
N ASN A 377 -38.56 6.51 15.55
CA ASN A 377 -39.71 6.88 14.70
C ASN A 377 -39.41 7.18 13.21
N ASP A 378 -38.15 7.46 12.82
CA ASP A 378 -37.86 7.90 11.44
C ASP A 378 -37.23 6.83 10.54
N TYR A 379 -36.49 5.87 11.10
CA TYR A 379 -35.79 4.83 10.31
C TYR A 379 -36.74 3.80 9.69
N GLU A 380 -37.83 3.45 10.37
CA GLU A 380 -38.85 2.51 9.83
C GLU A 380 -39.70 3.16 8.73
N ARG A 381 -39.93 4.48 8.80
CA ARG A 381 -40.57 5.28 7.75
C ARG A 381 -39.72 5.38 6.48
N ALA A 382 -38.40 5.50 6.61
CA ALA A 382 -37.49 5.59 5.46
C ALA A 382 -37.42 4.29 4.64
N ILE A 383 -37.60 3.12 5.28
CA ILE A 383 -37.59 1.82 4.60
C ILE A 383 -38.92 1.53 3.89
N GLN A 384 -40.05 2.05 4.39
CA GLN A 384 -41.36 1.90 3.73
C GLN A 384 -41.50 2.75 2.45
N ASN A 385 -40.72 3.83 2.32
CA ASN A 385 -40.78 4.74 1.17
C ASN A 385 -39.84 4.36 0.00
N ILE A 386 -39.06 3.28 0.13
CA ILE A 386 -38.27 2.73 -0.97
C ILE A 386 -39.15 1.72 -1.70
N ASN A 387 -39.86 2.19 -2.72
CA ASN A 387 -40.61 1.35 -3.64
C ASN A 387 -39.64 0.30 -4.24
N PRO A 388 -39.90 -1.01 -4.12
CA PRO A 388 -39.04 -2.01 -4.75
C PRO A 388 -39.07 -1.80 -6.28
N PRO A 389 -37.92 -1.84 -6.97
CA PRO A 389 -37.93 -1.86 -8.43
C PRO A 389 -38.68 -3.12 -8.88
N ALA A 390 -39.61 -2.92 -9.82
CA ALA A 390 -40.38 -3.98 -10.42
C ALA A 390 -39.45 -5.11 -10.88
N MET A 391 -39.55 -6.27 -10.23
CA MET A 391 -39.08 -7.52 -10.82
C MET A 391 -39.90 -7.72 -12.10
N MET A 392 -39.28 -7.53 -13.27
CA MET A 392 -39.76 -8.20 -14.46
C MET A 392 -39.59 -9.70 -14.24
N ALA A 393 -40.71 -10.40 -14.17
CA ALA A 393 -40.78 -11.82 -14.34
C ALA A 393 -40.34 -12.18 -15.76
N ILE A 394 -39.27 -12.97 -15.88
CA ILE A 394 -39.17 -14.29 -16.53
C ILE A 394 -37.71 -14.77 -16.38
#